data_AF-A0A4Q6JAM5-F1
#
_entry.id   AF-A0A4Q6JAM5-F1
#
_cell.length_a   1.000
_cell.length_b   1.000
_cell.length_c   1.000
_cell.angle_alpha   90.00
_cell.angle_beta   90.00
_cell.angle_gamma   90.00
#
_symmetry.space_group_name_H-M   'P 1'
#
loop_
_entity.id
_entity.type
_entity.pdbx_description
1 polymer ?
#
loop_
_entity_poly.entity_id
_entity_poly.type
_entity_poly.pdbx_seq_one_letter_code
_entity_poly.pdbx_strand_id
1 'polypeptide(L)'
;MSKLTEQQIAEYLKAHPDFFIKNPDVLAEVELQQQTAGATSLVHIQQRQLREHNTLLKNKIEQLVEQAKENELIYRLFSDCHRQLWTNYDFTTLASNLRNIICTNPSINECHLVKYDKKFDELIAHRLQNDGIYLGRVSQQERDLLFSDTTQSTALYLIGNTKHPVAILAFGSDDVSHFEPAKDSFFVLEFVRSLQLRLLELA
;
A
#
# COMPACT_ATOMS: atom_id res chain seq x y z
N MET A 1 47.92 18.43 -26.10
CA MET A 1 47.08 17.22 -26.22
C MET A 1 47.03 16.83 -27.69
N SER A 2 47.42 15.60 -28.04
CA SER A 2 47.45 15.13 -29.43
C SER A 2 46.04 15.17 -30.00
N LYS A 3 45.82 15.93 -31.08
CA LYS A 3 44.53 15.93 -31.78
C LYS A 3 44.32 14.53 -32.38
N LEU A 4 43.31 13.80 -31.92
CA LEU A 4 42.89 12.59 -32.60
C LEU A 4 42.48 12.95 -34.03
N THR A 5 42.93 12.13 -34.98
CA THR A 5 42.49 12.24 -36.37
C THR A 5 41.12 11.60 -36.54
N GLU A 6 40.30 12.14 -37.44
CA GLU A 6 38.97 11.59 -37.75
C GLU A 6 39.02 10.10 -38.09
N GLN A 7 40.07 9.63 -38.75
CA GLN A 7 40.30 8.21 -39.05
C GLN A 7 40.41 7.35 -37.79
N GLN A 8 41.11 7.82 -36.76
CA GLN A 8 41.30 7.07 -35.52
C GLN A 8 39.98 6.98 -34.73
N ILE A 9 39.18 8.05 -34.75
CA ILE A 9 37.85 8.05 -34.11
C ILE A 9 36.92 7.08 -34.85
N ALA A 10 36.94 7.07 -36.19
CA ALA A 10 36.12 6.18 -36.99
C ALA A 10 36.50 4.70 -36.79
N GLU A 11 37.80 4.38 -36.70
CA GLU A 11 38.29 3.02 -36.48
C GLU A 11 37.91 2.52 -35.07
N TYR A 12 38.01 3.39 -34.07
CA TYR A 12 37.59 3.10 -32.70
C TYR A 12 36.08 2.81 -32.60
N LEU A 13 35.24 3.64 -33.22
CA LEU A 13 33.78 3.43 -33.21
C LEU A 13 33.37 2.16 -33.95
N LYS A 14 34.09 1.77 -35.01
CA LYS A 14 33.85 0.49 -35.71
C LYS A 14 34.26 -0.73 -34.88
N ALA A 15 35.36 -0.62 -34.14
CA ALA A 15 35.81 -1.68 -33.24
C ALA A 15 34.92 -1.84 -32.00
N HIS A 16 34.17 -0.80 -31.62
CA HIS A 16 33.32 -0.76 -30.43
C HIS A 16 31.87 -0.34 -30.77
N PRO A 17 31.07 -1.21 -31.39
CA PRO A 17 29.70 -0.90 -31.80
C PRO A 17 28.74 -0.63 -30.63
N ASP A 18 29.09 -1.07 -29.43
CA ASP A 18 28.37 -0.87 -28.18
C ASP A 18 28.68 0.47 -27.48
N PHE A 19 29.63 1.25 -28.01
CA PHE A 19 30.10 2.50 -27.42
C PHE A 19 28.96 3.49 -27.12
N PHE A 20 28.02 3.67 -28.04
CA PHE A 20 26.87 4.57 -27.88
C PHE A 20 25.79 4.02 -26.94
N ILE A 21 25.74 2.70 -26.72
CA ILE A 21 24.85 2.09 -25.73
C ILE A 21 25.39 2.38 -24.32
N LYS A 22 26.72 2.37 -24.17
CA LYS A 22 27.41 2.62 -22.90
C LYS A 22 27.54 4.10 -22.55
N ASN A 23 27.40 5.00 -23.54
CA ASN A 23 27.54 6.44 -23.37
C ASN A 23 26.37 7.18 -24.04
N PRO A 24 25.15 7.07 -23.50
CA PRO A 24 23.94 7.66 -24.09
C PRO A 24 23.98 9.20 -24.12
N ASP A 25 24.70 9.81 -23.17
CA ASP A 25 24.83 11.26 -23.02
C ASP A 25 25.58 11.88 -24.22
N VAL A 26 26.63 11.20 -24.69
CA VAL A 26 27.43 11.59 -25.86
C VAL A 26 26.58 11.52 -27.13
N LEU A 27 25.66 10.57 -27.22
CA LEU A 27 24.75 10.44 -28.35
C LEU A 27 23.70 11.57 -28.37
N ALA A 28 23.28 12.04 -27.21
CA ALA A 28 22.28 13.12 -27.09
C ALA A 28 22.82 14.48 -27.57
N GLU A 29 24.12 14.72 -27.48
CA GLU A 29 24.77 15.98 -27.89
C GLU A 29 25.22 16.01 -29.36
N VAL A 30 25.23 14.88 -30.06
CA VAL A 30 25.67 14.80 -31.46
C VAL A 30 24.52 15.12 -32.42
N GLU A 31 24.38 16.38 -32.81
CA GLU A 31 23.46 16.80 -33.88
C GLU A 31 23.95 16.33 -35.27
N LEU A 32 23.41 15.23 -35.76
CA LEU A 32 23.68 14.72 -37.12
C LEU A 32 22.81 15.45 -38.15
N GLN A 33 23.38 16.46 -38.81
CA GLN A 33 22.79 17.03 -40.02
C GLN A 33 22.86 15.99 -41.15
N GLN A 34 21.69 15.54 -41.62
CA GLN A 34 21.49 14.38 -42.49
C GLN A 34 22.27 14.43 -43.82
N GLN A 35 22.72 13.26 -44.29
CA GLN A 35 22.34 12.73 -45.62
C GLN A 35 22.64 11.23 -45.78
N THR A 36 21.67 10.52 -46.36
CA THR A 36 21.70 9.15 -46.91
C THR A 36 21.82 7.92 -45.99
N ALA A 37 20.70 7.17 -45.97
CA ALA A 37 20.54 5.72 -45.77
C ALA A 37 21.00 5.02 -44.47
N GLY A 38 21.63 5.71 -43.52
CA GLY A 38 21.90 5.19 -42.15
C GLY A 38 21.06 5.82 -41.02
N ALA A 39 20.32 6.89 -41.34
CA ALA A 39 19.62 7.78 -40.39
C ALA A 39 18.30 7.24 -39.83
N THR A 40 17.83 6.06 -40.28
CA THR A 40 16.67 5.39 -39.70
C THR A 40 16.98 4.86 -38.30
N SER A 41 18.23 4.44 -38.02
CA SER A 41 18.58 3.77 -36.77
C SER A 41 18.37 4.64 -35.52
N LEU A 42 18.82 5.91 -35.53
CA LEU A 42 18.75 6.79 -34.36
C LEU A 42 17.35 7.33 -34.09
N VAL A 43 16.59 7.68 -35.13
CA VAL A 43 15.19 8.07 -34.99
C VAL A 43 14.36 6.88 -34.51
N HIS A 44 14.65 5.66 -34.98
CA HIS A 44 14.00 4.45 -34.45
C HIS A 44 14.38 4.16 -33.00
N ILE A 45 15.63 4.40 -32.58
CA ILE A 45 16.06 4.26 -31.18
C ILE A 45 15.36 5.28 -30.29
N GLN A 46 15.31 6.56 -30.68
CA GLN A 46 14.59 7.60 -29.93
C GLN A 46 13.09 7.32 -29.88
N GLN A 47 12.48 6.90 -31.00
CA GLN A 47 11.07 6.52 -31.05
C GLN A 47 10.79 5.31 -30.16
N ARG A 48 11.72 4.34 -30.09
CA ARG A 48 11.64 3.19 -29.19
C ARG A 48 11.72 3.62 -27.73
N GLN A 49 12.70 4.44 -27.36
CA GLN A 49 12.83 4.97 -25.99
C GLN A 49 11.59 5.78 -25.56
N LEU A 50 11.06 6.62 -26.44
CA LEU A 50 9.83 7.37 -26.18
C LEU A 50 8.63 6.45 -25.99
N ARG A 51 8.51 5.36 -26.77
CA ARG A 51 7.46 4.36 -26.59
C ARG A 51 7.62 3.61 -25.26
N GLU A 52 8.82 3.20 -24.92
CA GLU A 52 9.12 2.52 -23.64
C GLU A 52 8.80 3.44 -22.45
N HIS A 53 9.19 4.71 -22.52
CA HIS A 53 8.85 5.70 -21.49
C HIS A 53 7.34 5.98 -21.42
N ASN A 54 6.66 6.09 -22.56
CA ASN A 54 5.21 6.28 -22.59
C ASN A 54 4.47 5.09 -21.97
N THR A 55 4.92 3.86 -22.25
CA THR A 55 4.38 2.65 -21.62
C THR A 55 4.63 2.66 -20.11
N LEU A 56 5.83 3.02 -19.67
CA LEU A 56 6.14 3.12 -18.23
C LEU A 56 5.25 4.14 -17.53
N LEU A 57 5.07 5.32 -18.12
CA LEU A 57 4.18 6.35 -17.58
C LEU A 57 2.72 5.89 -17.54
N LYS A 58 2.23 5.21 -18.59
CA LYS A 58 0.89 4.63 -18.60
C LYS A 58 0.70 3.62 -17.47
N ASN A 59 1.64 2.69 -17.31
CA ASN A 59 1.60 1.72 -16.21
C ASN A 59 1.61 2.42 -14.85
N LYS A 60 2.37 3.52 -14.71
CA LYS A 60 2.42 4.28 -13.45
C LYS A 60 1.09 5.00 -13.17
N ILE A 61 0.46 5.57 -14.20
CA ILE A 61 -0.87 6.18 -14.07
C ILE A 61 -1.90 5.12 -13.68
N GLU A 62 -1.89 3.95 -14.33
CA GLU A 62 -2.79 2.84 -13.99
C GLU A 62 -2.64 2.41 -12.53
N GLN A 63 -1.40 2.30 -12.03
CA GLN A 63 -1.15 2.03 -10.61
C GLN A 63 -1.71 3.12 -9.68
N LEU A 64 -1.52 4.40 -10.02
CA LEU A 64 -2.05 5.51 -9.21
C LEU A 64 -3.58 5.52 -9.21
N VAL A 65 -4.21 5.23 -10.34
CA VAL A 65 -5.68 5.13 -10.45
C VAL A 65 -6.19 3.97 -9.59
N GLU A 66 -5.51 2.83 -9.59
CA GLU A 66 -5.93 1.68 -8.78
C GLU A 66 -5.81 1.96 -7.28
N GLN A 67 -4.70 2.59 -6.85
CA GLN A 67 -4.54 3.06 -5.47
C GLN A 67 -5.62 4.09 -5.08
N ALA A 68 -5.98 5.00 -5.99
CA ALA A 68 -7.03 5.98 -5.73
C ALA A 68 -8.40 5.31 -5.51
N LYS A 69 -8.74 4.27 -6.28
CA LYS A 69 -9.97 3.51 -6.09
C LYS A 69 -9.98 2.75 -4.77
N GLU A 70 -8.87 2.11 -4.40
CA GLU A 70 -8.74 1.42 -3.11
C GLU A 70 -8.94 2.42 -1.95
N ASN A 71 -8.30 3.59 -2.03
CA ASN A 71 -8.44 4.64 -1.03
C ASN A 71 -9.88 5.19 -0.95
N GLU A 72 -10.55 5.40 -2.09
CA GLU A 72 -11.94 5.84 -2.11
C GLU A 72 -12.87 4.81 -1.48
N LEU A 73 -12.64 3.51 -1.75
CA LEU A 73 -13.38 2.42 -1.13
C LEU A 73 -13.19 2.44 0.38
N ILE A 74 -11.94 2.48 0.86
CA ILE A 74 -11.63 2.54 2.30
C ILE A 74 -12.35 3.74 2.95
N TYR A 75 -12.23 4.93 2.36
CA TYR A 75 -12.89 6.13 2.87
C TYR A 75 -14.41 5.96 2.98
N ARG A 76 -15.05 5.40 1.95
CA ARG A 76 -16.49 5.16 1.93
C ARG A 76 -16.91 4.20 3.04
N LEU A 77 -16.20 3.08 3.20
CA LEU A 77 -16.50 2.08 4.23
C LEU A 77 -16.38 2.65 5.64
N PHE A 78 -15.32 3.41 5.93
CA PHE A 78 -15.17 4.04 7.23
C PHE A 78 -16.16 5.17 7.45
N SER A 79 -16.52 5.93 6.42
CA SER A 79 -17.59 6.94 6.50
C SER A 79 -18.94 6.30 6.85
N ASP A 80 -19.22 5.12 6.29
CA ASP A 80 -20.42 4.34 6.58
C ASP A 80 -20.42 3.83 8.02
N CYS A 81 -19.28 3.29 8.47
CA CYS A 81 -19.08 2.87 9.86
C CYS A 81 -19.27 4.04 10.85
N HIS A 82 -18.73 5.22 10.56
CA HIS A 82 -18.93 6.42 11.39
C HIS A 82 -20.41 6.76 11.56
N ARG A 83 -21.22 6.64 10.50
CA ARG A 83 -22.67 6.89 10.60
C ARG A 83 -23.37 5.88 11.51
N GLN A 84 -22.91 4.62 11.53
CA GLN A 84 -23.43 3.60 12.44
C GLN A 84 -23.03 3.79 13.90
N LEU A 85 -22.06 4.67 14.21
CA LEU A 85 -21.71 4.96 15.61
C LEU A 85 -22.79 5.81 16.30
N TRP A 86 -23.44 6.70 15.56
CA TRP A 86 -24.39 7.69 16.08
C TRP A 86 -25.82 7.18 16.22
N THR A 87 -26.07 5.96 15.79
CA THR A 87 -27.32 5.25 16.00
C THR A 87 -27.33 4.60 17.39
N ASN A 88 -28.51 4.39 17.96
CA ASN A 88 -28.68 3.76 19.26
C ASN A 88 -28.60 2.22 19.12
N TYR A 89 -27.37 1.70 19.00
CA TYR A 89 -27.09 0.27 19.00
C TYR A 89 -26.44 -0.17 20.32
N ASP A 90 -26.75 -1.40 20.73
CA ASP A 90 -25.94 -2.12 21.71
C ASP A 90 -24.62 -2.58 21.06
N PHE A 91 -23.65 -2.98 21.90
CA PHE A 91 -22.32 -3.39 21.45
C PHE A 91 -22.36 -4.50 20.39
N THR A 92 -23.23 -5.49 20.56
CA THR A 92 -23.31 -6.65 19.67
C THR A 92 -23.81 -6.25 18.29
N THR A 93 -24.88 -5.44 18.25
CA THR A 93 -25.40 -4.92 16.98
C THR A 93 -24.38 -4.04 16.29
N LEU A 94 -23.69 -3.16 17.03
CA LEU A 94 -22.61 -2.34 16.46
C LEU A 94 -21.51 -3.21 15.85
N ALA A 95 -20.98 -4.19 16.60
CA ALA A 95 -19.95 -5.09 16.11
C ALA A 95 -20.38 -5.84 14.83
N SER A 96 -21.63 -6.33 14.79
CA SER A 96 -22.16 -7.03 13.62
C SER A 96 -22.31 -6.11 12.40
N ASN A 97 -22.73 -4.86 12.60
CA ASN A 97 -22.88 -3.87 11.53
C ASN A 97 -21.53 -3.46 10.96
N LEU A 98 -20.53 -3.21 11.82
CA LEU A 98 -19.17 -2.90 11.38
C LEU A 98 -18.58 -4.05 10.56
N ARG A 99 -18.77 -5.29 11.00
CA ARG A 99 -18.37 -6.47 10.23
C ARG A 99 -19.05 -6.50 8.86
N ASN A 100 -20.37 -6.32 8.82
CA ASN A 100 -21.13 -6.35 7.57
C ASN A 100 -20.69 -5.27 6.58
N ILE A 101 -20.32 -4.08 7.05
CA ILE A 101 -19.84 -3.00 6.19
C ILE A 101 -18.41 -3.29 5.73
N ILE A 102 -17.48 -3.55 6.65
CA ILE A 102 -16.05 -3.70 6.34
C ILE A 102 -15.79 -4.92 5.44
N CYS A 103 -16.45 -6.04 5.68
CA CYS A 103 -16.30 -7.26 4.87
C CYS A 103 -16.95 -7.15 3.47
N THR A 104 -17.56 -6.00 3.10
CA THR A 104 -17.85 -5.73 1.69
C THR A 104 -16.60 -5.44 0.87
N ASN A 105 -15.49 -5.09 1.53
CA ASN A 105 -14.18 -5.03 0.91
C ASN A 105 -13.66 -6.46 0.66
N PRO A 106 -13.45 -6.88 -0.60
CA PRO A 106 -12.97 -8.22 -0.91
C PRO A 106 -11.58 -8.52 -0.33
N SER A 107 -10.79 -7.50 -0.01
CA SER A 107 -9.46 -7.65 0.58
C SER A 107 -9.50 -7.89 2.10
N ILE A 108 -10.66 -7.71 2.75
CA ILE A 108 -10.83 -7.90 4.20
C ILE A 108 -11.89 -8.97 4.44
N ASN A 109 -11.46 -10.14 4.87
CA ASN A 109 -12.32 -11.31 5.06
C ASN A 109 -12.93 -11.34 6.47
N GLU A 110 -12.25 -10.74 7.44
CA GLU A 110 -12.64 -10.78 8.84
C GLU A 110 -12.59 -9.40 9.48
N CYS A 111 -13.61 -9.09 10.27
CA CYS A 111 -13.70 -7.87 11.06
C CYS A 111 -14.39 -8.21 12.38
N HIS A 112 -13.70 -7.97 13.49
CA HIS A 112 -14.13 -8.32 14.83
C HIS A 112 -13.99 -7.12 15.76
N LEU A 113 -15.09 -6.72 16.39
CA LEU A 113 -15.08 -5.78 17.50
C LEU A 113 -15.42 -6.56 18.77
N VAL A 114 -14.42 -6.74 19.64
CA VAL A 114 -14.54 -7.56 20.86
C VAL A 114 -14.32 -6.71 22.11
N LYS A 115 -15.15 -6.92 23.15
CA LYS A 115 -14.92 -6.30 24.45
C LYS A 115 -13.62 -6.83 25.06
N TYR A 116 -12.96 -5.99 25.84
CA TYR A 116 -11.79 -6.41 26.59
C TYR A 116 -12.13 -7.56 27.56
N ASP A 117 -11.21 -8.51 27.64
CA ASP A 117 -11.23 -9.68 28.50
C ASP A 117 -9.76 -10.04 28.81
N LYS A 118 -9.49 -10.62 29.98
CA LYS A 118 -8.15 -10.98 30.45
C LYS A 118 -7.38 -11.90 29.51
N LYS A 119 -8.09 -12.70 28.70
CA LYS A 119 -7.48 -13.53 27.65
C LYS A 119 -6.67 -12.72 26.62
N PHE A 120 -6.92 -11.41 26.50
CA PHE A 120 -6.19 -10.53 25.58
C PHE A 120 -4.96 -9.85 26.20
N ASP A 121 -4.65 -10.10 27.48
CA ASP A 121 -3.53 -9.44 28.17
C ASP A 121 -2.19 -9.71 27.47
N GLU A 122 -1.93 -10.96 27.08
CA GLU A 122 -0.71 -11.33 26.35
C GLU A 122 -0.65 -10.64 24.98
N LEU A 123 -1.75 -10.62 24.24
CA LEU A 123 -1.83 -9.96 22.93
C LEU A 123 -1.57 -8.45 23.06
N ILE A 124 -2.18 -7.78 24.03
CA ILE A 124 -1.98 -6.35 24.27
C ILE A 124 -0.53 -6.08 24.67
N ALA A 125 0.04 -6.91 25.55
CA ALA A 125 1.42 -6.76 26.01
C ALA A 125 2.45 -7.01 24.89
N HIS A 126 2.21 -7.94 23.97
CA HIS A 126 3.16 -8.25 22.90
C HIS A 126 3.01 -7.38 21.66
N ARG A 127 1.79 -6.94 21.32
CA ARG A 127 1.50 -6.27 20.04
C ARG A 127 1.11 -4.81 20.17
N LEU A 128 0.45 -4.41 21.26
CA LEU A 128 -0.27 -3.13 21.34
C LEU A 128 0.33 -2.14 22.34
N GLN A 129 1.57 -2.35 22.79
CA GLN A 129 2.19 -1.50 23.81
C GLN A 129 2.49 -0.07 23.35
N ASN A 130 3.02 0.12 22.13
CA ASN A 130 3.63 1.39 21.77
C ASN A 130 2.67 2.43 21.20
N ASP A 131 1.53 2.03 20.63
CA ASP A 131 0.52 2.97 20.12
C ASP A 131 -0.90 2.39 20.13
N GLY A 132 -1.10 1.22 20.77
CA GLY A 132 -2.37 0.50 20.67
C GLY A 132 -2.66 -0.04 19.28
N ILE A 133 -1.68 -0.07 18.37
CA ILE A 133 -1.88 -0.45 16.97
C ILE A 133 -0.84 -1.52 16.59
N TYR A 134 -1.29 -2.54 15.86
CA TYR A 134 -0.40 -3.51 15.23
C TYR A 134 -0.89 -3.80 13.81
N LEU A 135 0.02 -3.74 12.84
CA LEU A 135 -0.21 -4.06 11.43
C LEU A 135 0.86 -5.07 11.00
N GLY A 136 0.45 -6.24 10.54
CA GLY A 136 1.40 -7.23 10.03
C GLY A 136 0.86 -8.63 9.95
N ARG A 137 1.75 -9.62 10.04
CA ARG A 137 1.39 -11.04 9.95
C ARG A 137 0.68 -11.51 11.22
N VAL A 138 -0.30 -12.39 11.05
CA VAL A 138 -1.03 -13.00 12.16
C VAL A 138 -0.21 -14.15 12.78
N SER A 139 -0.12 -14.18 14.10
CA SER A 139 0.49 -15.29 14.85
C SER A 139 -0.50 -16.43 15.09
N GLN A 140 -0.03 -17.63 15.46
CA GLN A 140 -0.93 -18.75 15.75
C GLN A 140 -1.85 -18.45 16.94
N GLN A 141 -1.31 -17.80 17.99
CA GLN A 141 -2.11 -17.39 19.14
C GLN A 141 -3.23 -16.41 18.73
N GLU A 142 -2.92 -15.45 17.85
CA GLU A 142 -3.92 -14.50 17.35
C GLU A 142 -5.01 -15.19 16.50
N ARG A 143 -4.67 -16.21 15.71
CA ARG A 143 -5.65 -17.04 14.99
C ARG A 143 -6.59 -17.71 16.00
N ASP A 144 -6.04 -18.48 16.93
CA ASP A 144 -6.83 -19.23 17.91
C ASP A 144 -7.76 -18.32 18.76
N LEU A 145 -7.37 -17.05 18.98
CA LEU A 145 -8.17 -16.08 19.74
C LEU A 145 -9.18 -15.27 18.92
N LEU A 146 -8.85 -14.85 17.70
CA LEU A 146 -9.58 -13.80 16.96
C LEU A 146 -9.89 -14.12 15.50
N PHE A 147 -9.16 -15.02 14.84
CA PHE A 147 -9.25 -15.17 13.38
C PHE A 147 -9.37 -16.62 12.92
N SER A 148 -9.80 -16.83 11.68
CA SER A 148 -9.75 -18.15 11.05
C SER A 148 -8.34 -18.55 10.60
N ASP A 149 -8.15 -19.83 10.30
CA ASP A 149 -6.87 -20.38 9.84
C ASP A 149 -6.42 -19.81 8.47
N THR A 150 -7.33 -19.26 7.67
CA THR A 150 -6.99 -18.72 6.34
C THR A 150 -6.32 -17.35 6.41
N THR A 151 -6.64 -16.56 7.44
CA THR A 151 -6.11 -15.21 7.64
C THR A 151 -4.58 -15.22 7.67
N GLN A 152 -3.94 -14.35 6.91
CA GLN A 152 -2.48 -14.27 6.78
C GLN A 152 -1.92 -12.98 7.39
N SER A 153 -2.65 -11.87 7.25
CA SER A 153 -2.30 -10.60 7.86
C SER A 153 -3.44 -10.06 8.71
N THR A 154 -3.07 -9.25 9.70
CA THR A 154 -4.01 -8.62 10.63
C THR A 154 -3.66 -7.16 10.91
N ALA A 155 -4.72 -6.38 11.14
CA ALA A 155 -4.63 -5.07 11.74
C ALA A 155 -5.42 -5.05 13.05
N LEU A 156 -4.74 -4.73 14.15
CA LEU A 156 -5.28 -4.69 15.50
C LEU A 156 -5.23 -3.27 16.03
N TYR A 157 -6.36 -2.81 16.58
CA TYR A 157 -6.52 -1.49 17.18
C TYR A 157 -7.11 -1.64 18.58
N LEU A 158 -6.38 -1.17 19.58
CA LEU A 158 -6.82 -1.10 20.96
C LEU A 158 -7.76 0.10 21.12
N ILE A 159 -8.96 -0.15 21.62
CA ILE A 159 -9.86 0.90 22.05
C ILE A 159 -9.65 1.16 23.54
N GLY A 160 -9.30 2.40 23.89
CA GLY A 160 -8.89 2.79 25.24
C GLY A 160 -7.38 2.93 25.33
N ASN A 161 -6.79 2.50 26.44
CA ASN A 161 -5.34 2.48 26.60
C ASN A 161 -4.89 1.20 27.32
N THR A 162 -3.59 0.93 27.36
CA THR A 162 -3.05 -0.29 27.98
C THR A 162 -3.36 -0.42 29.48
N LYS A 163 -3.67 0.66 30.18
CA LYS A 163 -4.09 0.63 31.60
C LYS A 163 -5.59 0.41 31.77
N HIS A 164 -6.38 0.90 30.82
CA HIS A 164 -7.84 0.81 30.79
C HIS A 164 -8.30 0.37 29.40
N PRO A 165 -8.06 -0.91 29.04
CA PRO A 165 -8.50 -1.46 27.77
C PRO A 165 -10.03 -1.63 27.78
N VAL A 166 -10.70 -1.17 26.72
CA VAL A 166 -12.16 -1.21 26.59
C VAL A 166 -12.58 -2.30 25.61
N ALA A 167 -11.96 -2.30 24.44
CA ALA A 167 -12.26 -3.23 23.35
C ALA A 167 -11.06 -3.36 22.41
N ILE A 168 -11.10 -4.37 21.54
CA ILE A 168 -10.16 -4.53 20.43
C ILE A 168 -10.97 -4.54 19.14
N LEU A 169 -10.54 -3.72 18.18
CA LEU A 169 -11.01 -3.76 16.80
C LEU A 169 -9.94 -4.46 15.97
N ALA A 170 -10.33 -5.55 15.32
CA ALA A 170 -9.43 -6.48 14.66
C ALA A 170 -9.91 -6.73 13.22
N PHE A 171 -8.99 -6.61 12.26
CA PHE A 171 -9.22 -6.90 10.85
C PHE A 171 -8.31 -8.05 10.41
N GLY A 172 -8.82 -8.92 9.55
CA GLY A 172 -8.10 -10.06 8.99
C GLY A 172 -8.23 -10.11 7.46
N SER A 173 -7.13 -10.45 6.80
CA SER A 173 -7.04 -10.63 5.35
C SER A 173 -6.29 -11.91 5.02
N ASP A 174 -6.73 -12.62 3.97
CA ASP A 174 -6.02 -13.78 3.43
C ASP A 174 -4.73 -13.40 2.67
N ASP A 175 -4.52 -12.10 2.38
CA ASP A 175 -3.29 -11.58 1.78
C ASP A 175 -2.26 -11.20 2.85
N VAL A 176 -1.05 -11.75 2.74
CA VAL A 176 0.09 -11.53 3.66
C VAL A 176 0.54 -10.05 3.69
N SER A 177 0.39 -9.34 2.58
CA SER A 177 0.90 -7.97 2.36
C SER A 177 -0.18 -6.88 2.47
N HIS A 178 -1.41 -7.26 2.83
CA HIS A 178 -2.50 -6.30 2.87
C HIS A 178 -2.33 -5.25 3.97
N PHE A 179 -1.98 -5.68 5.18
CA PHE A 179 -1.75 -4.82 6.35
C PHE A 179 -0.25 -4.57 6.56
N GLU A 180 0.26 -3.52 5.93
CA GLU A 180 1.64 -3.06 6.10
C GLU A 180 1.70 -1.69 6.79
N PRO A 181 2.63 -1.47 7.73
CA PRO A 181 2.77 -0.19 8.44
C PRO A 181 3.04 1.03 7.53
N ALA A 182 3.50 0.80 6.30
CA ALA A 182 3.75 1.86 5.32
C ALA A 182 2.47 2.45 4.71
N LYS A 183 1.31 1.78 4.84
CA LYS A 183 0.03 2.30 4.36
C LYS A 183 -0.50 3.37 5.32
N ASP A 184 -0.90 4.51 4.75
CA ASP A 184 -1.54 5.58 5.52
C ASP A 184 -2.81 5.05 6.20
N SER A 185 -2.83 5.12 7.53
CA SER A 185 -3.90 4.58 8.37
C SER A 185 -4.83 5.67 8.91
N PHE A 186 -4.71 6.91 8.42
CA PHE A 186 -5.41 8.08 8.95
C PHE A 186 -6.92 7.85 9.16
N PHE A 187 -7.63 7.34 8.15
CA PHE A 187 -9.08 7.12 8.22
C PHE A 187 -9.47 6.11 9.30
N VAL A 188 -8.65 5.06 9.48
CA VAL A 188 -8.90 4.02 10.47
C VAL A 188 -8.69 4.58 11.88
N LEU A 189 -7.66 5.40 12.06
CA LEU A 189 -7.35 6.03 13.35
C LEU A 189 -8.42 7.02 13.79
N GLU A 190 -8.93 7.85 12.87
CA GLU A 190 -10.05 8.75 13.16
C GLU A 190 -11.33 7.98 13.52
N PHE A 191 -11.59 6.85 12.85
CA PHE A 191 -12.68 5.96 13.20
C PHE A 191 -12.52 5.34 14.58
N VAL A 192 -11.34 4.83 14.90
CA VAL A 192 -11.02 4.24 16.21
C VAL A 192 -11.24 5.24 17.34
N ARG A 193 -10.83 6.50 17.15
CA ARG A 193 -11.09 7.58 18.12
C ARG A 193 -12.59 7.82 18.31
N SER A 194 -13.34 7.90 17.23
CA SER A 194 -14.79 8.10 17.28
C SER A 194 -15.50 6.92 17.97
N LEU A 195 -15.07 5.69 17.66
CA LEU A 195 -15.57 4.47 18.28
C LEU A 195 -15.27 4.44 19.78
N GLN A 196 -14.08 4.87 20.20
CA GLN A 196 -13.73 4.97 21.62
C GLN A 196 -14.69 5.89 22.38
N LEU A 197 -14.96 7.08 21.85
CA LEU A 197 -15.89 8.03 22.47
C LEU A 197 -17.29 7.42 22.61
N ARG A 198 -17.77 6.76 21.56
CA ARG A 198 -19.09 6.11 21.59
C ARG A 198 -19.17 4.97 22.60
N LEU A 199 -18.13 4.16 22.72
CA LEU A 199 -18.10 3.06 23.68
C LEU A 199 -18.02 3.56 25.13
N LEU A 200 -17.44 4.73 25.39
CA LEU A 200 -17.48 5.37 26.70
C LEU A 200 -18.87 5.88 27.07
N GLU A 201 -19.70 6.30 26.12
CA GLU A 201 -21.11 6.69 26.37
C GLU A 201 -22.02 5.49 26.66
N LEU A 202 -21.67 4.31 26.13
CA LEU A 202 -22.43 3.07 26.28
C LEU A 202 -22.07 2.27 27.55
N ALA A 203 -21.02 2.68 28.27
CA ALA A 203 -20.49 2.02 29.47
C ALA A 203 -21.07 2.64 30.75
#